data_AF-A0AA48I8P6-F1
#
_entry.id   AF-A0AA48I8P6-F1
#
_cell.length_a   1.000
_cell.length_b   1.000
_cell.length_c   1.000
_cell.angle_alpha   90.00
_cell.angle_beta   90.00
_cell.angle_gamma   90.00
#
_symmetry.space_group_name_H-M   'P 1'
#
loop_
_entity.id
_entity.type
_entity.pdbx_description
1 polymer ?
#
loop_
_entity_poly.entity_id
_entity_poly.type
_entity_poly.pdbx_seq_one_letter_code
_entity_poly.pdbx_strand_id
1 'polypeptide(L)'
;MSRLFARALTSSAVARAGPSIGLPAKAVASQAATAPLAVRERREQFPHAQRKSVLVNPSDFEGGKGWPEHLEKLFQNMRRAGQYKGDETSARKAFLKVNQAWRSRVRGGPESDWFSYFASEGSPKASKEVVGQKIWLPNITIRLVRNSTKAGQAYDPWTATFRIPPGMTKNDLRSYLHAVYGLEVTFIRTELRVGVVARNRRGQQVRLGGADNHFKRAVVGLTEPFHYPDDVEEMRAGTFGGKEEGEMQAQARERMLDGEFLVDGAKSFQKQMLMKIMKGQRWRGKTTANAGNIIREIARRRNEREAALTDAAVNLYIRDESAKIDAADAAAAAAPKESNPA
;
A
#
# COMPACT_ATOMS: atom_id res chain seq x y z
N MET A 1 -13.36 47.47 0.87
CA MET A 1 -14.69 46.83 1.04
C MET A 1 -14.63 45.37 0.58
N SER A 2 -14.43 44.43 1.49
CA SER A 2 -14.37 42.99 1.22
C SER A 2 -15.76 42.35 1.30
N ARG A 3 -16.43 42.21 0.15
CA ARG A 3 -17.75 41.57 0.00
C ARG A 3 -17.67 40.04 0.03
N LEU A 4 -17.09 39.44 1.08
CA LEU A 4 -16.99 37.97 1.18
C LEU A 4 -17.59 37.34 2.45
N PHE A 5 -18.08 38.11 3.42
CA PHE A 5 -18.54 37.54 4.69
C PHE A 5 -19.80 38.20 5.26
N ALA A 6 -20.84 38.34 4.45
CA ALA A 6 -22.15 38.78 4.92
C ALA A 6 -23.23 37.77 4.51
N ARG A 7 -23.39 36.71 5.31
CA ARG A 7 -24.66 35.98 5.50
C ARG A 7 -24.56 34.90 6.58
N ALA A 8 -25.67 34.75 7.30
CA ALA A 8 -26.06 33.69 8.22
C ALA A 8 -25.51 33.75 9.67
N LEU A 9 -26.22 34.51 10.51
CA LEU A 9 -26.41 34.25 11.94
C LEU A 9 -27.78 33.57 12.11
N THR A 10 -27.81 32.32 12.58
CA THR A 10 -28.84 31.71 13.47
C THR A 10 -28.55 30.23 13.73
N SER A 11 -28.93 29.79 14.95
CA SER A 11 -29.18 28.45 15.52
C SER A 11 -28.16 27.30 15.43
N SER A 12 -28.24 26.41 16.41
CA SER A 12 -27.28 25.40 16.84
C SER A 12 -27.46 24.02 16.20
N ALA A 13 -26.37 23.36 15.82
CA ALA A 13 -25.88 22.08 16.36
C ALA A 13 -24.60 21.66 15.62
N VAL A 14 -23.73 20.91 16.30
CA VAL A 14 -22.34 20.65 15.89
C VAL A 14 -22.26 19.65 14.71
N ALA A 15 -21.97 20.13 13.51
CA ALA A 15 -21.61 19.28 12.37
C ALA A 15 -20.16 18.77 12.51
N ARG A 16 -19.97 17.50 12.86
CA ARG A 16 -18.64 16.86 13.01
C ARG A 16 -17.90 16.83 11.66
N ALA A 17 -16.80 17.57 11.57
CA ALA A 17 -15.93 17.60 10.39
C ALA A 17 -14.46 17.36 10.78
N GLY A 18 -14.00 16.11 10.70
CA GLY A 18 -12.60 15.69 10.94
C GLY A 18 -12.44 14.17 10.79
N PRO A 19 -11.24 13.67 10.40
CA PRO A 19 -11.09 12.36 9.76
C PRO A 19 -11.47 11.21 10.69
N SER A 20 -12.01 10.15 10.12
CA SER A 20 -12.23 8.83 10.74
C SER A 20 -13.15 8.72 11.95
N ILE A 21 -13.97 9.71 12.26
CA ILE A 21 -14.97 9.54 13.34
C ILE A 21 -16.08 8.62 12.81
N GLY A 22 -16.07 7.36 13.26
CA GLY A 22 -17.05 6.33 12.88
C GLY A 22 -16.63 5.41 11.73
N LEU A 23 -15.41 5.55 11.20
CA LEU A 23 -14.91 4.62 10.18
C LEU A 23 -14.29 3.37 10.83
N PRO A 24 -14.44 2.19 10.20
CA PRO A 24 -13.77 0.98 10.67
C PRO A 24 -12.26 1.17 10.64
N ALA A 25 -11.55 0.63 11.64
CA ALA A 25 -10.10 0.82 11.79
C ALA A 25 -9.29 0.47 10.53
N LYS A 26 -9.75 -0.55 9.77
CA LYS A 26 -9.15 -0.96 8.50
C LYS A 26 -9.27 0.13 7.41
N ALA A 27 -10.38 0.86 7.35
CA ALA A 27 -10.55 1.99 6.44
C ALA A 27 -9.67 3.20 6.82
N VAL A 28 -9.38 3.37 8.11
CA VAL A 28 -8.45 4.41 8.58
C VAL A 28 -7.02 4.04 8.19
N ALA A 29 -6.65 2.77 8.35
CA ALA A 29 -5.35 2.24 7.94
C ALA A 29 -5.13 2.36 6.42
N SER A 30 -6.13 2.02 5.61
CA SER A 30 -6.07 2.17 4.15
C SER A 30 -5.90 3.63 3.72
N GLN A 31 -6.59 4.55 4.40
CA GLN A 31 -6.43 5.98 4.21
C GLN A 31 -4.99 6.44 4.50
N ALA A 32 -4.36 5.91 5.55
CA ALA A 32 -2.97 6.22 5.87
C ALA A 32 -2.00 5.60 4.85
N ALA A 33 -2.23 4.36 4.42
CA ALA A 33 -1.37 3.62 3.50
C ALA A 33 -1.29 4.28 2.12
N THR A 34 -2.41 4.81 1.62
CA THR A 34 -2.48 5.46 0.31
C THR A 34 -1.89 6.88 0.30
N ALA A 35 -1.34 7.37 1.43
CA ALA A 35 -0.83 8.74 1.52
C ALA A 35 0.51 8.86 0.78
N PRO A 36 0.78 9.97 0.09
CA PRO A 36 2.09 10.18 -0.55
C PRO A 36 3.24 10.01 0.45
N LEU A 37 4.37 9.44 0.01
CA LEU A 37 5.52 9.15 0.88
C LEU A 37 5.97 10.39 1.66
N ALA A 38 6.16 11.53 0.99
CA ALA A 38 6.52 12.79 1.65
C ALA A 38 5.53 13.24 2.74
N VAL A 39 4.24 12.91 2.60
CA VAL A 39 3.22 13.22 3.62
C VAL A 39 3.34 12.26 4.81
N ARG A 40 3.67 10.98 4.56
CA ARG A 40 3.91 9.98 5.60
C ARG A 40 5.17 10.30 6.39
N GLU A 41 6.27 10.58 5.70
CA GLU A 41 7.53 11.01 6.31
C GLU A 41 7.35 12.26 7.15
N ARG A 42 6.67 13.29 6.63
CA ARG A 42 6.37 14.50 7.41
C ARG A 42 5.55 14.19 8.66
N ARG A 43 4.60 13.27 8.57
CA ARG A 43 3.78 12.84 9.71
C ARG A 43 4.64 12.16 10.77
N GLU A 44 5.53 11.27 10.36
CA GLU A 44 6.48 10.59 11.25
C GLU A 44 7.49 11.57 11.88
N GLN A 45 7.99 12.53 11.11
CA GLN A 45 8.92 13.57 11.57
C GLN A 45 8.28 14.58 12.53
N PHE A 46 7.02 14.95 12.29
CA PHE A 46 6.31 15.97 13.06
C PHE A 46 5.05 15.42 13.72
N PRO A 47 5.15 14.46 14.66
CA PRO A 47 3.98 13.88 15.32
C PRO A 47 3.20 14.93 16.12
N HIS A 48 3.89 15.91 16.69
CA HIS A 48 3.29 17.03 17.42
C HIS A 48 2.54 18.02 16.50
N ALA A 49 2.85 18.08 15.20
CA ALA A 49 2.12 18.88 14.24
C ALA A 49 0.82 18.21 13.78
N GLN A 50 0.63 16.92 14.09
CA GLN A 50 -0.60 16.19 13.82
C GLN A 50 -1.69 16.40 14.89
N ARG A 51 -1.51 17.38 15.81
CA ARG A 51 -2.53 17.73 16.79
C ARG A 51 -3.86 17.97 16.08
N LYS A 52 -4.94 17.35 16.59
CA LYS A 52 -6.30 17.57 16.10
C LYS A 52 -6.54 19.07 16.04
N SER A 53 -6.88 19.58 14.86
CA SER A 53 -7.10 21.02 14.73
C SER A 53 -8.21 21.44 15.67
N VAL A 54 -8.05 22.60 16.30
CA VAL A 54 -9.02 23.24 17.19
C VAL A 54 -10.46 23.23 16.64
N LEU A 55 -10.57 23.34 15.32
CA LEU A 55 -11.81 23.37 14.57
C LEU A 55 -12.49 22.00 14.36
N VAL A 56 -11.94 20.91 14.91
CA VAL A 56 -12.56 19.56 14.84
C VAL A 56 -13.61 19.39 15.94
N ASN A 57 -13.35 19.95 17.13
CA ASN A 57 -14.25 19.97 18.26
C ASN A 57 -14.35 21.41 18.78
N PRO A 58 -15.27 22.23 18.24
CA PRO A 58 -15.39 23.63 18.65
C PRO A 58 -15.67 23.77 20.15
N SER A 59 -16.43 22.82 20.72
CA SER A 59 -16.77 22.75 22.15
C SER A 59 -15.56 22.77 23.09
N ASP A 60 -14.45 22.14 22.71
CA ASP A 60 -13.24 22.01 23.54
C ASP A 60 -12.55 23.36 23.76
N PHE A 61 -12.92 24.37 22.98
CA PHE A 61 -12.32 25.70 22.94
C PHE A 61 -13.28 26.82 23.30
N GLU A 62 -14.52 26.46 23.68
CA GLU A 62 -15.51 27.38 24.25
C GLU A 62 -15.22 27.68 25.73
N GLY A 63 -14.52 26.78 26.43
CA GLY A 63 -14.28 26.82 27.88
C GLY A 63 -12.86 27.21 28.33
N GLY A 64 -12.07 27.92 27.51
CA GLY A 64 -10.82 28.54 27.96
C GLY A 64 -9.51 27.80 27.63
N LYS A 65 -9.54 26.71 26.85
CA LYS A 65 -8.30 26.14 26.30
C LYS A 65 -7.68 27.13 25.29
N GLY A 66 -6.41 27.50 25.49
CA GLY A 66 -5.71 28.48 24.65
C GLY A 66 -5.73 28.12 23.17
N TRP A 67 -6.12 29.07 22.32
CA TRP A 67 -6.10 28.89 20.87
C TRP A 67 -4.65 28.95 20.34
N PRO A 68 -4.33 28.26 19.23
CA PRO A 68 -3.11 28.50 18.49
C PRO A 68 -2.96 29.99 18.17
N GLU A 69 -1.75 30.50 18.35
CA GLU A 69 -1.45 31.94 18.25
C GLU A 69 -1.97 32.58 16.94
N HIS A 70 -1.86 31.88 15.82
CA HIS A 70 -2.35 32.37 14.52
C HIS A 70 -3.87 32.53 14.47
N LEU A 71 -4.64 31.62 15.09
CA LEU A 71 -6.10 31.69 15.16
C LEU A 71 -6.53 32.82 16.08
N GLU A 72 -5.86 32.97 17.22
CA GLU A 72 -6.11 34.05 18.17
C GLU A 72 -5.87 35.41 17.51
N LYS A 73 -4.71 35.61 16.85
CA LYS A 73 -4.40 36.83 16.09
C LYS A 73 -5.46 37.14 15.03
N LEU A 74 -5.90 36.13 14.30
CA LEU A 74 -6.90 36.30 13.25
C LEU A 74 -8.27 36.69 13.83
N PHE A 75 -8.68 36.08 14.94
CA PHE A 75 -9.91 36.45 15.66
C PHE A 75 -9.86 37.87 16.21
N GLN A 76 -8.77 38.25 16.88
CA GLN A 76 -8.59 39.60 17.41
C GLN A 76 -8.59 40.66 16.29
N ASN A 77 -7.97 40.37 15.14
CA ASN A 77 -8.02 41.26 13.98
C ASN A 77 -9.44 41.42 13.43
N MET A 78 -10.21 40.34 13.31
CA MET A 78 -11.60 40.41 12.86
C MET A 78 -12.53 41.10 13.87
N ARG A 79 -12.24 40.96 15.17
CA ARG A 79 -12.95 41.66 16.25
C ARG A 79 -12.65 43.16 16.22
N ARG A 80 -11.39 43.56 16.04
CA ARG A 80 -10.99 44.96 15.84
C ARG A 80 -11.63 45.57 14.59
N ALA A 81 -11.84 44.77 13.54
CA ALA A 81 -12.58 45.17 12.34
C ALA A 81 -14.11 45.23 12.54
N GLY A 82 -14.61 44.93 13.75
CA GLY A 82 -16.04 45.01 14.10
C GLY A 82 -16.91 43.87 13.57
N GLN A 83 -16.31 42.79 13.04
CA GLN A 83 -17.04 41.67 12.44
C GLN A 83 -17.72 40.76 13.48
N TYR A 84 -17.18 40.72 14.70
CA TYR A 84 -17.74 39.97 15.82
C TYR A 84 -17.93 40.92 17.00
N LYS A 85 -19.17 41.05 17.48
CA LYS A 85 -19.57 41.91 18.61
C LYS A 85 -20.02 41.06 19.79
N GLY A 86 -20.02 41.64 20.99
CA GLY A 86 -20.47 41.00 22.23
C GLY A 86 -19.34 40.39 23.07
N ASP A 87 -19.75 39.56 24.02
CA ASP A 87 -18.87 38.88 24.97
C ASP A 87 -17.85 38.01 24.26
N GLU A 88 -16.65 37.90 24.81
CA GLU A 88 -15.54 37.19 24.16
C GLU A 88 -15.88 35.73 23.86
N THR A 89 -16.56 35.04 24.78
CA THR A 89 -17.01 33.65 24.59
C THR A 89 -18.00 33.53 23.43
N SER A 90 -18.98 34.44 23.34
CA SER A 90 -19.99 34.44 22.27
C SER A 90 -19.38 34.76 20.90
N ALA A 91 -18.48 35.75 20.84
CA ALA A 91 -17.76 36.14 19.64
C ALA A 91 -16.85 35.01 19.14
N ARG A 92 -16.17 34.32 20.07
CA ARG A 92 -15.33 33.15 19.76
C ARG A 92 -16.15 31.99 19.19
N LYS A 93 -17.31 31.67 19.78
CA LYS A 93 -18.23 30.64 19.23
C LYS A 93 -18.68 30.99 17.82
N ALA A 94 -19.09 32.24 17.59
CA ALA A 94 -19.51 32.71 16.28
C ALA A 94 -18.37 32.59 15.24
N PHE A 95 -17.16 32.99 15.61
CA PHE A 95 -15.97 32.85 14.76
C PHE A 95 -15.65 31.39 14.40
N LEU A 96 -15.72 30.48 15.36
CA LEU A 96 -15.50 29.04 15.11
C LEU A 96 -16.58 28.48 14.18
N LYS A 97 -17.86 28.87 14.39
CA LYS A 97 -18.98 28.47 13.55
C LYS A 97 -18.78 28.91 12.10
N VAL A 98 -18.45 30.18 11.86
CA VAL A 98 -18.21 30.72 10.51
C VAL A 98 -17.04 30.01 9.83
N ASN A 99 -15.94 29.76 10.55
CA ASN A 99 -14.81 29.03 9.99
C ASN A 99 -15.16 27.58 9.65
N GLN A 100 -15.96 26.92 10.47
CA GLN A 100 -16.40 25.55 10.23
C GLN A 100 -17.37 25.47 9.03
N ALA A 101 -18.28 26.45 8.89
CA ALA A 101 -19.17 26.59 7.74
C ALA A 101 -18.38 26.87 6.44
N TRP A 102 -17.38 27.76 6.49
CA TRP A 102 -16.53 28.00 5.33
C TRP A 102 -15.72 26.75 4.93
N ARG A 103 -15.17 26.02 5.92
CA ARG A 103 -14.40 24.79 5.67
C ARG A 103 -15.26 23.66 5.14
N SER A 104 -16.47 23.47 5.66
CA SER A 104 -17.42 22.48 5.15
C SER A 104 -17.79 22.81 3.70
N ARG A 105 -18.11 24.08 3.40
CA ARG A 105 -18.36 24.55 2.03
C ARG A 105 -17.19 24.27 1.07
N VAL A 106 -15.97 24.68 1.41
CA VAL A 106 -14.78 24.46 0.56
C VAL A 106 -14.53 22.97 0.32
N ARG A 107 -14.83 22.13 1.31
CA ARG A 107 -14.66 20.68 1.22
C ARG A 107 -15.84 19.95 0.58
N GLY A 108 -16.89 20.65 0.14
CA GLY A 108 -18.11 20.04 -0.35
C GLY A 108 -18.77 19.13 0.69
N GLY A 109 -18.61 19.45 1.97
CA GLY A 109 -19.42 18.87 3.03
C GLY A 109 -20.84 19.46 2.94
N PRO A 110 -21.88 18.70 3.30
CA PRO A 110 -23.24 19.20 3.26
C PRO A 110 -23.37 20.48 4.09
N GLU A 111 -24.13 21.44 3.58
CA GLU A 111 -24.60 22.61 4.34
C GLU A 111 -25.70 22.13 5.28
N SER A 112 -25.30 21.42 6.34
CA SER A 112 -26.20 20.75 7.26
C SER A 112 -26.59 21.68 8.41
N ASP A 113 -27.44 22.68 8.18
CA ASP A 113 -27.90 23.52 9.30
C ASP A 113 -29.36 23.99 9.24
N TRP A 114 -30.24 23.32 8.50
CA TRP A 114 -31.70 23.51 8.67
C TRP A 114 -32.44 22.27 9.22
N PHE A 115 -31.79 21.10 9.24
CA PHE A 115 -32.46 19.81 9.47
C PHE A 115 -32.35 19.26 10.91
N SER A 116 -31.46 19.78 11.76
CA SER A 116 -31.33 19.32 13.15
C SER A 116 -32.50 19.74 14.06
N TYR A 117 -33.38 20.62 13.58
CA TYR A 117 -34.59 21.02 14.29
C TYR A 117 -35.77 20.04 14.16
N PHE A 118 -35.69 19.05 13.25
CA PHE A 118 -36.79 18.12 12.99
C PHE A 118 -36.46 16.64 13.26
N ALA A 119 -35.39 16.33 14.00
CA ALA A 119 -35.05 14.96 14.40
C ALA A 119 -35.99 14.38 15.48
N SER A 120 -37.29 14.60 15.35
CA SER A 120 -38.36 13.78 15.93
C SER A 120 -38.53 12.52 15.05
N GLU A 121 -38.74 11.36 15.68
CA GLU A 121 -38.97 10.08 15.00
C GLU A 121 -40.03 10.23 13.89
N GLY A 122 -39.59 10.16 12.63
CA GLY A 122 -40.47 10.26 11.45
C GLY A 122 -40.03 11.27 10.37
N SER A 123 -39.04 12.13 10.61
CA SER A 123 -38.59 13.08 9.59
C SER A 123 -37.86 12.41 8.41
N PRO A 124 -38.10 12.84 7.16
CA PRO A 124 -37.40 12.31 5.99
C PRO A 124 -35.89 12.51 6.14
N LYS A 125 -35.10 11.45 5.87
CA LYS A 125 -33.63 11.46 5.93
C LYS A 125 -33.09 12.74 5.29
N ALA A 126 -32.37 13.54 6.07
CA ALA A 126 -31.79 14.82 5.66
C ALA A 126 -31.13 14.70 4.28
N SER A 127 -31.74 15.32 3.28
CA SER A 127 -31.18 15.37 1.94
C SER A 127 -29.95 16.26 1.98
N LYS A 128 -28.75 15.69 1.75
CA LYS A 128 -27.50 16.43 1.63
C LYS A 128 -27.64 17.46 0.50
N GLU A 129 -27.88 18.72 0.85
CA GLU A 129 -28.00 19.79 -0.15
C GLU A 129 -26.63 20.01 -0.80
N VAL A 130 -26.54 19.70 -2.10
CA VAL A 130 -25.29 19.79 -2.87
C VAL A 130 -25.07 21.26 -3.22
N VAL A 131 -24.08 21.87 -2.56
CA VAL A 131 -23.66 23.26 -2.84
C VAL A 131 -22.88 23.27 -4.17
N GLY A 132 -23.42 23.89 -5.22
CA GLY A 132 -22.73 24.06 -6.49
C GLY A 132 -23.65 24.30 -7.69
N GLN A 133 -23.06 24.37 -8.89
CA GLN A 133 -23.81 24.41 -10.15
C GLN A 133 -24.45 23.04 -10.40
N LYS A 134 -25.78 23.04 -10.60
CA LYS A 134 -26.51 21.81 -10.95
C LYS A 134 -26.21 21.43 -12.39
N ILE A 135 -25.69 20.23 -12.60
CA ILE A 135 -25.46 19.64 -13.92
C ILE A 135 -26.47 18.52 -14.09
N TRP A 136 -27.48 18.73 -14.92
CA TRP A 136 -28.57 17.77 -15.12
C TRP A 136 -28.16 16.58 -15.99
N LEU A 137 -27.33 16.83 -17.01
CA LEU A 137 -26.93 15.85 -18.01
C LEU A 137 -25.39 15.83 -18.12
N PRO A 138 -24.69 15.19 -17.17
CA PRO A 138 -23.25 15.13 -17.19
C PRO A 138 -22.76 14.22 -18.33
N ASN A 139 -22.05 14.79 -19.30
CA ASN A 139 -21.35 14.01 -20.34
C ASN A 139 -19.93 13.65 -19.88
N ILE A 140 -19.83 12.80 -18.85
CA ILE A 140 -18.55 12.35 -18.32
C ILE A 140 -18.51 10.83 -18.26
N THR A 141 -17.34 10.28 -18.58
CA THR A 141 -17.07 8.85 -18.44
C THR A 141 -16.08 8.63 -17.30
N ILE A 142 -16.46 7.81 -16.33
CA ILE A 142 -15.60 7.41 -15.21
C ILE A 142 -15.41 5.91 -15.30
N ARG A 143 -14.16 5.44 -15.23
CA ARG A 143 -13.83 4.01 -15.32
C ARG A 143 -13.32 3.53 -13.96
N LEU A 144 -14.00 2.56 -13.38
CA LEU A 144 -13.48 1.81 -12.23
C LEU A 144 -12.33 0.91 -12.72
N VAL A 145 -11.20 0.95 -12.04
CA VAL A 145 -9.99 0.18 -12.37
C VAL A 145 -9.48 -0.51 -11.12
N ARG A 146 -8.97 -1.72 -11.28
CA ARG A 146 -8.35 -2.47 -10.18
C ARG A 146 -7.27 -1.64 -9.50
N ASN A 147 -7.23 -1.74 -8.17
CA ASN A 147 -6.16 -1.15 -7.40
C ASN A 147 -4.84 -1.85 -7.73
N SER A 148 -3.77 -1.08 -7.78
CA SER A 148 -2.42 -1.63 -7.94
C SER A 148 -1.93 -2.12 -6.59
N THR A 149 -1.91 -3.44 -6.39
CA THR A 149 -1.21 -4.08 -5.27
C THR A 149 0.26 -4.26 -5.63
N LYS A 150 1.16 -3.97 -4.68
CA LYS A 150 2.56 -4.34 -4.85
C LYS A 150 2.69 -5.84 -4.67
N ALA A 151 3.62 -6.47 -5.39
CA ALA A 151 3.89 -7.89 -5.22
C ALA A 151 4.17 -8.21 -3.74
N GLY A 152 3.46 -9.20 -3.19
CA GLY A 152 3.56 -9.62 -1.79
C GLY A 152 2.73 -8.80 -0.78
N GLN A 153 1.95 -7.82 -1.23
CA GLN A 153 1.00 -7.09 -0.36
C GLN A 153 -0.43 -7.54 -0.64
N ALA A 154 -1.21 -7.75 0.42
CA ALA A 154 -2.63 -8.07 0.33
C ALA A 154 -3.42 -6.94 -0.35
N TYR A 155 -4.51 -7.30 -1.02
CA TYR A 155 -5.42 -6.34 -1.62
C TYR A 155 -6.10 -5.46 -0.56
N ASP A 156 -6.28 -4.18 -0.87
CA ASP A 156 -6.95 -3.22 0.01
C ASP A 156 -8.40 -3.00 -0.48
N PRO A 157 -9.41 -3.56 0.21
CA PRO A 157 -10.80 -3.47 -0.21
C PRO A 157 -11.47 -2.15 0.18
N TRP A 158 -10.84 -1.35 1.04
CA TRP A 158 -11.41 -0.07 1.48
C TRP A 158 -11.08 1.08 0.54
N THR A 159 -10.39 0.79 -0.56
CA THR A 159 -10.04 1.77 -1.57
C THR A 159 -10.53 1.34 -2.93
N ALA A 160 -10.92 2.30 -3.75
CA ALA A 160 -11.27 2.10 -5.14
C ALA A 160 -10.53 3.10 -6.02
N THR A 161 -10.05 2.65 -7.17
CA THR A 161 -9.32 3.51 -8.11
C THR A 161 -10.17 3.78 -9.34
N PHE A 162 -10.34 5.05 -9.68
CA PHE A 162 -11.06 5.48 -10.88
C PHE A 162 -10.13 6.22 -11.84
N ARG A 163 -10.35 6.05 -13.14
CA ARG A 163 -9.87 6.98 -14.16
C ARG A 163 -10.97 7.99 -14.43
N ILE A 164 -10.63 9.26 -14.27
CA ILE A 164 -11.54 10.39 -14.43
C ILE A 164 -10.98 11.37 -15.47
N PRO A 165 -11.85 12.19 -16.09
CA PRO A 165 -11.41 13.25 -16.99
C PRO A 165 -10.44 14.22 -16.29
N PRO A 166 -9.43 14.76 -17.00
CA PRO A 166 -8.45 15.67 -16.40
C PRO A 166 -9.06 16.97 -15.90
N GLY A 167 -10.21 17.40 -16.44
CA GLY A 167 -10.95 18.58 -15.95
C GLY A 167 -11.74 18.35 -14.65
N MET A 168 -12.01 17.10 -14.27
CA MET A 168 -12.90 16.78 -13.15
C MET A 168 -12.24 17.06 -11.79
N THR A 169 -12.92 17.76 -10.88
CA THR A 169 -12.39 18.05 -9.54
C THR A 169 -12.74 16.96 -8.53
N LYS A 170 -12.14 17.02 -7.33
CA LYS A 170 -12.43 16.08 -6.24
C LYS A 170 -13.86 16.20 -5.74
N ASN A 171 -14.38 17.43 -5.69
CA ASN A 171 -15.72 17.70 -5.21
C ASN A 171 -16.75 17.19 -6.24
N ASP A 172 -16.50 17.40 -7.53
CA ASP A 172 -17.35 16.86 -8.60
C ASP A 172 -17.41 15.33 -8.53
N LEU A 173 -16.27 14.67 -8.30
CA LEU A 173 -16.23 13.21 -8.19
C LEU A 173 -17.02 12.72 -6.97
N ARG A 174 -16.86 13.37 -5.81
CA ARG A 174 -17.63 13.02 -4.61
C ARG A 174 -19.13 13.16 -4.86
N SER A 175 -19.55 14.31 -5.39
CA SER A 175 -20.97 14.58 -5.68
C SER A 175 -21.52 13.61 -6.71
N TYR A 176 -20.75 13.29 -7.75
CA TYR A 176 -21.15 12.33 -8.79
C TYR A 176 -21.32 10.91 -8.24
N LEU A 177 -20.35 10.41 -7.47
CA LEU A 177 -20.42 9.07 -6.87
C LEU A 177 -21.60 8.95 -5.90
N HIS A 178 -21.86 10.00 -5.12
CA HIS A 178 -23.00 10.03 -4.20
C HIS A 178 -24.35 10.12 -4.94
N ALA A 179 -24.47 11.02 -5.92
CA ALA A 179 -25.75 11.27 -6.59
C ALA A 179 -26.14 10.18 -7.59
N VAL A 180 -25.17 9.60 -8.32
CA VAL A 180 -25.43 8.60 -9.36
C VAL A 180 -25.39 7.18 -8.80
N TYR A 181 -24.44 6.87 -7.92
CA TYR A 181 -24.23 5.52 -7.41
C TYR A 181 -24.63 5.34 -5.94
N GLY A 182 -25.06 6.39 -5.23
CA GLY A 182 -25.34 6.32 -3.80
C GLY A 182 -24.10 6.03 -2.94
N LEU A 183 -22.89 6.16 -3.50
CA LEU A 183 -21.66 5.73 -2.84
C LEU A 183 -21.13 6.81 -1.91
N GLU A 184 -21.01 6.49 -0.63
CA GLU A 184 -20.40 7.36 0.36
C GLU A 184 -18.87 7.23 0.34
N VAL A 185 -18.21 8.38 0.24
CA VAL A 185 -16.76 8.46 0.08
C VAL A 185 -16.12 9.19 1.25
N THR A 186 -15.12 8.56 1.85
CA THR A 186 -14.40 9.09 3.02
C THR A 186 -13.32 10.09 2.62
N PHE A 187 -12.52 9.76 1.60
CA PHE A 187 -11.49 10.64 1.06
C PHE A 187 -11.29 10.44 -0.43
N ILE A 188 -10.76 11.46 -1.10
CA ILE A 188 -10.39 11.39 -2.51
C ILE A 188 -8.98 11.95 -2.68
N ARG A 189 -8.11 11.16 -3.29
CA ARG A 189 -6.78 11.56 -3.73
C ARG A 189 -6.72 11.47 -5.23
N THR A 190 -6.23 12.52 -5.85
CA THR A 190 -6.13 12.60 -7.32
C THR A 190 -4.70 12.86 -7.72
N GLU A 191 -4.26 12.20 -8.78
CA GLU A 191 -3.01 12.50 -9.47
C GLU A 191 -3.30 12.62 -10.97
N LEU A 192 -2.58 13.50 -11.64
CA LEU A 192 -2.64 13.60 -13.10
C LEU A 192 -1.60 12.64 -13.68
N ARG A 193 -2.03 11.64 -14.43
CA ARG A 193 -1.13 10.79 -15.20
C ARG A 193 -0.96 11.35 -16.59
N VAL A 194 0.29 11.54 -16.96
CA VAL A 194 0.71 12.01 -18.28
C VAL A 194 1.30 10.83 -19.02
N GLY A 195 0.92 10.67 -20.29
CA GLY A 195 1.44 9.62 -21.17
C GLY A 195 2.97 9.63 -21.27
N VAL A 196 3.54 8.45 -21.44
CA VAL A 196 4.98 8.26 -21.61
C VAL A 196 5.43 8.90 -22.93
N VAL A 197 6.64 9.47 -22.95
CA VAL A 197 7.27 9.94 -24.18
C VAL A 197 7.77 8.72 -24.96
N ALA A 198 7.23 8.51 -26.16
CA ALA A 198 7.64 7.44 -27.06
C ALA A 198 8.14 8.03 -28.38
N ARG A 199 8.71 7.20 -29.25
CA ARG A 199 9.01 7.59 -30.63
C ARG A 199 7.84 7.19 -31.53
N ASN A 200 7.37 8.11 -32.36
CA ASN A 200 6.41 7.77 -33.40
C ASN A 200 7.09 6.91 -34.49
N ARG A 201 6.30 6.40 -35.45
CA ARG A 201 6.81 5.62 -36.59
C ARG A 201 7.86 6.36 -37.42
N ARG A 202 7.91 7.70 -37.33
CA ARG A 202 8.89 8.57 -38.01
C ARG A 202 10.12 8.89 -37.16
N GLY A 203 10.28 8.25 -35.99
CA GLY A 203 11.41 8.44 -35.09
C GLY A 203 11.34 9.70 -34.20
N GLN A 204 10.31 10.54 -34.35
CA GLN A 204 10.15 11.76 -33.56
C GLN A 204 9.65 11.42 -32.15
N GLN A 205 10.18 12.10 -31.14
CA GLN A 205 9.68 11.97 -29.76
C GLN A 205 8.31 12.64 -29.65
N VAL A 206 7.30 11.84 -29.36
CA VAL A 206 5.92 12.28 -29.17
C VAL A 206 5.39 11.66 -27.87
N ARG A 207 4.63 12.41 -27.09
CA ARG A 207 3.92 11.84 -25.94
C ARG A 207 2.80 10.95 -26.45
N LEU A 208 2.73 9.73 -25.94
CA LEU A 208 1.63 8.81 -26.22
C LEU A 208 0.31 9.47 -25.83
N GLY A 209 -0.45 9.90 -26.84
CA GLY A 209 -1.74 10.56 -26.68
C GLY A 209 -2.86 9.60 -26.30
N GLY A 210 -4.06 10.15 -26.10
CA GLY A 210 -5.28 9.37 -25.87
C GLY A 210 -5.69 9.23 -24.40
N ALA A 211 -6.96 8.89 -24.20
CA ALA A 211 -7.60 8.81 -22.88
C ALA A 211 -7.00 7.70 -21.99
N ASP A 212 -6.41 6.66 -22.59
CA ASP A 212 -5.76 5.59 -21.83
C ASP A 212 -4.38 5.99 -21.30
N ASN A 213 -3.74 7.01 -21.88
CA ASN A 213 -2.41 7.47 -21.49
C ASN A 213 -2.48 8.78 -20.68
N HIS A 214 -3.38 9.68 -21.03
CA HIS A 214 -3.62 10.95 -20.34
C HIS A 214 -4.94 10.90 -19.61
N PHE A 215 -4.87 10.65 -18.31
CA PHE A 215 -6.04 10.62 -17.45
C PHE A 215 -5.68 11.10 -16.05
N LYS A 216 -6.69 11.54 -15.31
CA LYS A 216 -6.53 11.77 -13.88
C LYS A 216 -6.93 10.49 -13.17
N ARG A 217 -6.04 9.97 -12.31
CA ARG A 217 -6.31 8.82 -11.45
C ARG A 217 -6.87 9.35 -10.13
N ALA A 218 -8.01 8.83 -9.71
CA ALA A 218 -8.61 9.14 -8.42
C ALA A 218 -8.64 7.89 -7.55
N VAL A 219 -7.93 7.91 -6.43
CA VAL A 219 -8.03 6.90 -5.36
C VAL A 219 -9.05 7.41 -4.36
N VAL A 220 -10.09 6.60 -4.16
CA VAL A 220 -11.29 6.90 -3.39
C VAL A 220 -11.31 5.97 -2.19
N GLY A 221 -11.49 6.52 -0.99
CA GLY A 221 -11.72 5.73 0.21
C GLY A 221 -13.20 5.43 0.38
N LEU A 222 -13.53 4.16 0.57
CA LEU A 222 -14.89 3.68 0.72
C LEU A 222 -15.29 3.62 2.20
N THR A 223 -16.59 3.73 2.48
CA THR A 223 -17.18 3.47 3.80
C THR A 223 -17.39 1.97 4.05
N GLU A 224 -17.55 1.20 2.97
CA GLU A 224 -17.77 -0.25 2.95
C GLU A 224 -16.66 -0.93 2.12
N PRO A 225 -16.23 -2.15 2.49
CA PRO A 225 -15.20 -2.85 1.73
C PRO A 225 -15.77 -3.35 0.39
N PHE A 226 -14.96 -3.26 -0.66
CA PHE A 226 -15.32 -3.71 -1.99
C PHE A 226 -14.26 -4.68 -2.52
N HIS A 227 -14.70 -5.86 -2.94
CA HIS A 227 -13.89 -6.83 -3.67
C HIS A 227 -14.42 -6.96 -5.09
N TYR A 228 -13.50 -7.20 -6.03
CA TYR A 228 -13.90 -7.53 -7.38
C TYR A 228 -14.52 -8.93 -7.39
N PRO A 229 -15.51 -9.20 -8.25
CA PRO A 229 -16.19 -10.50 -8.31
C PRO A 229 -15.24 -11.65 -8.67
N ASP A 230 -14.05 -11.32 -9.15
CA ASP A 230 -13.04 -12.27 -9.53
C ASP A 230 -11.76 -12.24 -8.68
N ASP A 231 -11.86 -11.67 -7.49
CA ASP A 231 -10.80 -11.71 -6.50
C ASP A 231 -10.64 -13.13 -5.93
N VAL A 232 -9.53 -13.79 -6.28
CA VAL A 232 -9.24 -15.18 -5.85
C VAL A 232 -8.99 -15.29 -4.36
N GLU A 233 -8.49 -14.23 -3.72
CA GLU A 233 -8.25 -14.22 -2.26
C GLU A 233 -9.59 -14.27 -1.52
N GLU A 234 -10.56 -13.48 -1.98
CA GLU A 234 -11.90 -13.43 -1.38
C GLU A 234 -12.74 -14.66 -1.70
N MET A 235 -12.62 -15.21 -2.92
CA MET A 235 -13.20 -16.50 -3.27
C MET A 235 -12.71 -17.57 -2.28
N ARG A 236 -11.39 -17.68 -2.04
CA ARG A 236 -10.86 -18.64 -1.05
C ARG A 236 -11.27 -18.32 0.39
N ALA A 237 -11.48 -17.04 0.73
CA ALA A 237 -11.95 -16.65 2.06
C ALA A 237 -13.41 -17.11 2.33
N GLY A 238 -14.19 -17.32 1.27
CA GLY A 238 -15.54 -17.87 1.35
C GLY A 238 -16.63 -16.86 1.69
N THR A 239 -16.37 -15.55 1.52
CA THR A 239 -17.31 -14.49 1.92
C THR A 239 -18.64 -14.53 1.15
N PHE A 240 -18.67 -15.08 -0.06
CA PHE A 240 -19.84 -15.08 -0.95
C PHE A 240 -20.56 -16.43 -1.11
N GLY A 241 -20.21 -17.46 -0.32
CA GLY A 241 -20.80 -18.80 -0.47
C GLY A 241 -20.20 -19.91 0.40
N GLY A 242 -19.34 -19.57 1.37
CA GLY A 242 -18.59 -20.56 2.15
C GLY A 242 -17.24 -20.91 1.52
N LYS A 243 -16.35 -21.48 2.33
CA LYS A 243 -14.93 -21.70 1.96
C LYS A 243 -14.76 -22.74 0.85
N GLU A 244 -15.50 -23.85 0.93
CA GLU A 244 -15.36 -24.96 -0.01
C GLU A 244 -15.83 -24.58 -1.42
N GLU A 245 -17.00 -23.94 -1.53
CA GLU A 245 -17.51 -23.43 -2.82
C GLU A 245 -16.58 -22.38 -3.42
N GLY A 246 -16.06 -21.49 -2.58
CA GLY A 246 -15.14 -20.44 -2.97
C GLY A 246 -13.78 -20.98 -3.46
N GLU A 247 -13.24 -22.02 -2.81
CA GLU A 247 -12.05 -22.72 -3.29
C GLU A 247 -12.28 -23.41 -4.63
N MET A 248 -13.43 -24.06 -4.82
CA MET A 248 -13.78 -24.68 -6.11
C MET A 248 -13.90 -23.63 -7.22
N GLN A 249 -14.53 -22.49 -6.97
CA GLN A 249 -14.63 -21.40 -7.93
C GLN A 249 -13.25 -20.81 -8.27
N ALA A 250 -12.39 -20.62 -7.26
CA ALA A 250 -11.02 -20.15 -7.46
C ALA A 250 -10.20 -21.13 -8.32
N GLN A 251 -10.28 -22.43 -8.04
CA GLN A 251 -9.61 -23.47 -8.82
C GLN A 251 -10.15 -23.57 -10.24
N ALA A 252 -11.48 -23.53 -10.43
CA ALA A 252 -12.11 -23.57 -11.74
C ALA A 252 -11.65 -22.38 -12.59
N ARG A 253 -11.55 -21.20 -11.97
CA ARG A 253 -11.03 -19.99 -12.62
C ARG A 253 -9.55 -20.11 -12.97
N GLU A 254 -8.71 -20.59 -12.06
CA GLU A 254 -7.28 -20.80 -12.33
C GLU A 254 -7.09 -21.76 -13.52
N ARG A 255 -7.84 -22.88 -13.54
CA ARG A 255 -7.86 -23.82 -14.66
C ARG A 255 -8.31 -23.17 -15.97
N MET A 256 -9.36 -22.35 -15.94
CA MET A 256 -9.84 -21.62 -17.12
C MET A 256 -8.78 -20.64 -17.64
N LEU A 257 -8.15 -19.87 -16.75
CA LEU A 257 -7.10 -18.93 -17.12
C LEU A 257 -5.87 -19.64 -17.71
N ASP A 258 -5.48 -20.77 -17.15
CA ASP A 258 -4.40 -21.59 -17.69
C ASP A 258 -4.76 -22.19 -19.05
N GLY A 259 -6.02 -22.60 -19.25
CA GLY A 259 -6.52 -23.12 -20.51
C GLY A 259 -6.58 -22.06 -21.64
N GLU A 260 -7.11 -20.88 -21.35
CA GLU A 260 -7.30 -19.81 -22.37
C GLU A 260 -6.02 -19.02 -22.64
N PHE A 261 -5.28 -18.65 -21.59
CA PHE A 261 -4.16 -17.71 -21.70
C PHE A 261 -2.79 -18.36 -21.55
N LEU A 262 -2.72 -19.68 -21.32
CA LEU A 262 -1.48 -20.41 -21.09
C LEU A 262 -0.59 -19.72 -20.04
N VAL A 263 -1.18 -19.23 -18.95
CA VAL A 263 -0.47 -18.42 -17.94
C VAL A 263 0.76 -19.15 -17.41
N ASP A 264 0.62 -20.43 -17.08
CA ASP A 264 1.74 -21.28 -16.66
C ASP A 264 2.73 -21.59 -17.80
N GLY A 265 2.25 -21.67 -19.03
CA GLY A 265 3.09 -21.72 -20.24
C GLY A 265 3.95 -20.46 -20.38
N ALA A 266 3.37 -19.28 -20.19
CA ALA A 266 4.07 -18.01 -20.25
C ALA A 266 5.08 -17.86 -19.10
N LYS A 267 4.72 -18.24 -17.86
CA LYS A 267 5.64 -18.24 -16.71
C LYS A 267 6.82 -19.20 -16.94
N SER A 268 6.55 -20.41 -17.41
CA SER A 268 7.60 -21.40 -17.68
C SER A 268 8.48 -20.95 -18.84
N PHE A 269 7.91 -20.39 -19.91
CA PHE A 269 8.65 -19.77 -21.01
C PHE A 269 9.49 -18.59 -20.53
N GLN A 270 8.96 -17.68 -19.73
CA GLN A 270 9.69 -16.54 -19.17
C GLN A 270 10.83 -17.02 -18.26
N LYS A 271 10.59 -18.05 -17.43
CA LYS A 271 11.64 -18.67 -16.61
C LYS A 271 12.72 -19.33 -17.47
N GLN A 272 12.33 -20.02 -18.55
CA GLN A 272 13.29 -20.58 -19.52
C GLN A 272 14.06 -19.49 -20.26
N MET A 273 13.40 -18.40 -20.67
CA MET A 273 14.02 -17.29 -21.37
C MET A 273 14.96 -16.51 -20.43
N LEU A 274 14.55 -16.27 -19.18
CA LEU A 274 15.38 -15.71 -18.12
C LEU A 274 16.57 -16.63 -17.84
N MET A 275 16.36 -17.95 -17.75
CA MET A 275 17.44 -18.94 -17.64
C MET A 275 18.35 -18.89 -18.86
N LYS A 276 17.84 -18.72 -20.08
CA LYS A 276 18.64 -18.58 -21.30
C LYS A 276 19.41 -17.26 -21.32
N ILE A 277 18.86 -16.16 -20.82
CA ILE A 277 19.55 -14.86 -20.70
C ILE A 277 20.63 -14.94 -19.61
N MET A 278 20.31 -15.47 -18.43
CA MET A 278 21.24 -15.64 -17.31
C MET A 278 22.33 -16.67 -17.62
N LYS A 279 22.01 -17.74 -18.37
CA LYS A 279 23.00 -18.70 -18.89
C LYS A 279 23.69 -18.18 -20.16
N GLY A 280 23.13 -17.19 -20.83
CA GLY A 280 23.48 -16.71 -22.18
C GLY A 280 24.49 -15.57 -22.22
N GLN A 281 25.17 -15.31 -21.11
CA GLN A 281 26.52 -14.71 -21.13
C GLN A 281 27.62 -15.77 -20.91
N ARG A 282 27.35 -17.05 -21.23
CA ARG A 282 28.40 -18.07 -21.34
C ARG A 282 28.66 -18.40 -22.81
N TRP A 283 29.28 -17.46 -23.50
CA TRP A 283 29.88 -17.69 -24.82
C TRP A 283 31.15 -18.55 -24.74
N ARG A 284 31.18 -19.61 -23.93
CA ARG A 284 32.36 -20.47 -23.76
C ARG A 284 31.95 -21.90 -23.47
N GLY A 285 32.05 -22.74 -24.50
CA GLY A 285 31.77 -24.17 -24.46
C GLY A 285 32.71 -24.95 -23.54
N LYS A 286 32.37 -26.23 -23.28
CA LYS A 286 33.10 -27.19 -22.43
C LYS A 286 34.61 -27.31 -22.71
N THR A 287 35.06 -26.86 -23.88
CA THR A 287 36.42 -27.00 -24.41
C THR A 287 37.35 -25.82 -24.14
N THR A 288 36.85 -24.69 -23.63
CA THR A 288 37.72 -23.54 -23.32
C THR A 288 38.16 -23.56 -21.86
N ALA A 289 39.47 -23.43 -21.63
CA ALA A 289 40.13 -23.44 -20.33
C ALA A 289 39.46 -22.47 -19.35
N ASN A 290 38.52 -23.00 -18.56
CA ASN A 290 37.74 -22.23 -17.62
C ASN A 290 38.31 -22.49 -16.23
N ALA A 291 38.73 -21.44 -15.53
CA ALA A 291 39.38 -21.55 -14.22
C ALA A 291 38.56 -22.42 -13.25
N GLY A 292 37.22 -22.40 -13.32
CA GLY A 292 36.38 -23.26 -12.49
C GLY A 292 36.42 -24.76 -12.82
N ASN A 293 36.65 -25.13 -14.09
CA ASN A 293 36.90 -26.54 -14.45
C ASN A 293 38.31 -26.96 -14.03
N ILE A 294 39.30 -26.07 -14.22
CA ILE A 294 40.68 -26.29 -13.76
C ILE A 294 40.70 -26.45 -12.22
N ILE A 295 39.99 -25.60 -11.47
CA ILE A 295 39.87 -25.71 -10.01
C ILE A 295 39.17 -27.00 -9.60
N ARG A 296 38.09 -27.41 -10.27
CA ARG A 296 37.44 -28.70 -10.00
C ARG A 296 38.37 -29.88 -10.27
N GLU A 297 39.17 -29.79 -11.32
CA GLU A 297 40.15 -30.83 -11.68
C GLU A 297 41.35 -30.85 -10.72
N ILE A 298 41.82 -29.68 -10.28
CA ILE A 298 42.83 -29.56 -9.22
C ILE A 298 42.31 -30.12 -7.91
N ALA A 299 41.08 -29.79 -7.51
CA ALA A 299 40.45 -30.30 -6.30
C ALA A 299 40.31 -31.83 -6.36
N ARG A 300 39.87 -32.37 -7.51
CA ARG A 300 39.82 -33.82 -7.74
C ARG A 300 41.20 -34.46 -7.60
N ARG A 301 42.23 -33.93 -8.26
CA ARG A 301 43.61 -34.44 -8.17
C ARG A 301 44.19 -34.32 -6.76
N ARG A 302 43.82 -33.27 -6.02
CA ARG A 302 44.24 -33.08 -4.63
C ARG A 302 43.61 -34.13 -3.72
N ASN A 303 42.32 -34.40 -3.87
CA ASN A 303 41.63 -35.45 -3.12
C ASN A 303 42.22 -36.83 -3.44
N GLU A 304 42.48 -37.13 -4.71
CA GLU A 304 43.12 -38.39 -5.13
C GLU A 304 44.52 -38.54 -4.51
N ARG A 305 45.30 -37.45 -4.43
CA ARG A 305 46.61 -37.43 -3.77
C ARG A 305 46.52 -37.61 -2.27
N GLU A 306 45.60 -36.90 -1.62
CA GLU A 306 45.40 -36.97 -0.17
C GLU A 306 44.95 -38.39 0.23
N ALA A 307 44.07 -39.03 -0.55
CA ALA A 307 43.68 -40.43 -0.35
C ALA A 307 44.87 -41.40 -0.53
N ALA A 308 45.69 -41.22 -1.57
CA ALA A 308 46.87 -42.06 -1.78
C ALA A 308 47.91 -41.89 -0.64
N LEU A 309 48.05 -40.69 -0.10
CA LEU A 309 48.94 -40.42 1.04
C LEU A 309 48.41 -41.05 2.33
N THR A 310 47.10 -41.00 2.58
CA THR A 310 46.50 -41.68 3.73
C THR A 310 46.69 -43.19 3.63
N ASP A 311 46.49 -43.78 2.46
CA ASP A 311 46.68 -45.22 2.25
C ASP A 311 48.15 -45.62 2.45
N ALA A 312 49.10 -44.81 1.96
CA ALA A 312 50.52 -45.04 2.17
C ALA A 312 50.92 -44.93 3.65
N ALA A 313 50.36 -43.96 4.39
CA ALA A 313 50.62 -43.80 5.81
C ALA A 313 50.08 -44.98 6.63
N VAL A 314 48.89 -45.49 6.30
CA VAL A 314 48.32 -46.69 6.91
C VAL A 314 49.22 -47.90 6.64
N ASN A 315 49.70 -48.07 5.40
CA ASN A 315 50.59 -49.18 5.05
C ASN A 315 51.94 -49.12 5.78
N LEU A 316 52.50 -47.92 5.99
CA LEU A 316 53.72 -47.75 6.79
C LEU A 316 53.49 -48.08 8.26
N TYR A 317 52.37 -47.64 8.83
CA TYR A 317 52.01 -47.94 10.21
C TYR A 317 51.86 -49.45 10.44
N ILE A 318 51.18 -50.15 9.52
CA ILE A 318 51.03 -51.61 9.56
C ILE A 318 52.40 -52.30 9.49
N ARG A 319 53.31 -51.80 8.64
CA ARG A 319 54.66 -52.36 8.49
C ARG A 319 55.52 -52.15 9.74
N ASP A 320 55.39 -51.01 10.40
CA ASP A 320 56.09 -50.73 11.65
C ASP A 320 55.53 -51.56 12.81
N GLU A 321 54.21 -51.78 12.87
CA GLU A 321 53.60 -52.70 13.83
C GLU A 321 54.02 -54.15 13.59
N SER A 322 54.01 -54.63 12.34
CA SER A 322 54.48 -55.98 12.03
C SER A 322 55.95 -56.17 12.39
N ALA A 323 56.81 -55.17 12.09
CA ALA A 323 58.23 -55.23 12.45
C ALA A 323 58.47 -55.23 13.97
N LYS A 324 57.60 -54.56 14.76
CA LYS A 324 57.66 -54.62 16.24
C LYS A 324 57.22 -55.98 16.76
N ILE A 325 56.20 -56.60 16.16
CA ILE A 325 55.75 -57.95 16.52
C ILE A 325 56.87 -58.95 16.20
N ASP A 326 57.44 -58.89 14.99
CA ASP A 326 58.55 -59.76 14.58
C ASP A 326 59.78 -59.60 15.50
N ALA A 327 60.08 -58.36 15.93
CA ALA A 327 61.17 -58.09 16.88
C ALA A 327 60.86 -58.60 18.31
N ALA A 328 59.61 -58.51 18.76
CA ALA A 328 59.16 -59.04 20.05
C ALA A 328 59.19 -60.57 20.07
N ASP A 329 58.77 -61.21 18.98
CA ASP A 329 58.83 -62.68 18.82
C ASP A 329 60.28 -63.17 18.74
N ALA A 330 61.17 -62.44 18.05
CA ALA A 330 62.60 -62.73 18.06
C ALA A 330 63.24 -62.58 19.46
N ALA A 331 62.82 -61.56 20.23
CA ALA A 331 63.28 -61.36 21.61
C ALA A 331 62.75 -62.46 22.57
N ALA A 332 61.50 -62.91 22.38
CA ALA A 332 60.91 -64.02 23.14
C ALA A 332 61.60 -65.36 22.81
N ALA A 333 62.03 -65.57 21.57
CA ALA A 333 62.81 -66.75 21.17
C ALA A 333 64.26 -66.74 21.70
N ALA A 334 64.82 -65.55 21.98
CA ALA A 334 66.16 -65.38 22.52
C ALA A 334 66.23 -65.39 24.06
N ALA A 335 65.09 -65.39 24.76
CA ALA A 335 65.06 -65.53 26.21
C ALA A 335 65.49 -66.96 26.61
N PRO A 336 66.50 -67.11 27.49
CA PRO A 336 67.01 -68.42 27.87
C PRO A 336 65.92 -69.21 28.59
N LYS A 337 65.72 -70.46 28.17
CA LYS A 337 64.87 -71.43 28.88
C LYS A 337 65.44 -71.62 30.28
N GLU A 338 64.83 -70.96 31.28
CA GLU A 338 65.11 -71.24 32.67
C GLU A 338 64.81 -72.71 32.94
N SER A 339 65.85 -73.42 33.38
CA SER A 339 65.82 -74.80 33.81
C SER A 339 64.85 -74.94 34.98
N ASN A 340 63.80 -75.72 34.80
CA ASN A 340 62.95 -76.18 35.90
C ASN A 340 63.82 -76.99 36.87
N PRO A 341 63.94 -76.61 38.15
CA PRO A 341 64.56 -77.45 39.15
C PRO A 341 63.61 -78.60 39.56
N ALA A 342 64.25 -79.73 39.85
CA ALA A 342 63.77 -81.07 40.21
C ALA A 342 62.51 -81.17 41.09
#